data_AF-A0A6I3HD24-F1
#
_entry.id   AF-A0A6I3HD24-F1
#
_cell.length_a   1.000
_cell.length_b   1.000
_cell.length_c   1.000
_cell.angle_alpha   90.00
_cell.angle_beta   90.00
_cell.angle_gamma   90.00
#
_symmetry.space_group_name_H-M   'P 1'
#
loop_
_entity.id
_entity.type
_entity.pdbx_description
1 polymer ?
#
loop_
_entity_poly.entity_id
_entity_poly.type
_entity_poly.pdbx_seq_one_letter_code
_entity_poly.pdbx_strand_id
1 'polypeptide(L)'
;MRESARPCRRDQCGIAPSTDLVAGLRHIARTCHQPATAGTALGISRLTFVSEPVLWPAPQASAAFNATVHVPGSKSITNRALILAAISDGPSKIWRPLHALDTMYMAAALRSLGIGGSDLDDPHSPVRGWEIIPQPMTGPATINCGLAGTVMRFIPALASLAHGEITIDGDPQARVRPMQPVIAALRELGVTIDDGGRRLLPFTLRADGPPRGGHITLDASASSQFVSALLLVAPAFTEGLTIEHAGGAIPSLPHIDMTVQMLRERGVDVTAHTEDPTHATWSVQPGPIKAVDVVIEPDLSNAAPFLAAAAVTGNSVTIAGWPGTTTQAGARFPELLQAMGARVSTSDDALTVRGGDNLAGIDVDMREVGELVPTLAAVAVLADSPTT
;
A
#
# COMPACT_ATOMS: atom_id res chain seq x y z
N MET A 1 -63.25 16.13 -36.48
CA MET A 1 -62.56 17.27 -35.85
C MET A 1 -61.44 16.69 -35.00
N ARG A 2 -60.20 16.77 -35.51
CA ARG A 2 -59.06 17.52 -34.93
C ARG A 2 -58.49 16.84 -33.68
N GLU A 3 -57.21 16.50 -33.56
CA GLU A 3 -56.04 16.61 -34.44
C GLU A 3 -54.93 15.74 -33.82
N SER A 4 -54.07 15.17 -34.66
CA SER A 4 -52.93 14.32 -34.30
C SER A 4 -51.80 15.10 -33.63
N ALA A 5 -51.17 14.55 -32.59
CA ALA A 5 -49.84 14.99 -32.13
C ALA A 5 -48.78 13.95 -32.51
N ARG A 6 -47.87 14.36 -33.41
CA ARG A 6 -46.68 13.62 -33.85
C ARG A 6 -45.55 13.74 -32.80
N PRO A 7 -44.61 12.78 -32.73
CA PRO A 7 -43.44 12.89 -31.87
C PRO A 7 -42.45 13.93 -32.40
N CYS A 8 -41.96 14.80 -31.51
CA CYS A 8 -40.97 15.83 -31.84
C CYS A 8 -39.57 15.20 -31.97
N ARG A 9 -38.85 15.62 -33.02
CA ARG A 9 -37.51 15.13 -33.39
C ARG A 9 -36.45 15.60 -32.39
N ARG A 10 -35.43 14.75 -32.20
CA ARG A 10 -34.09 15.17 -31.76
C ARG A 10 -33.58 16.26 -32.73
N ASP A 11 -32.78 17.18 -32.19
CA ASP A 11 -32.14 18.31 -32.88
C ASP A 11 -32.89 19.63 -32.75
N GLN A 12 -32.86 20.21 -31.55
CA GLN A 12 -32.76 21.67 -31.32
C GLN A 12 -32.58 21.97 -29.82
N CYS A 13 -31.37 21.70 -29.31
CA CYS A 13 -30.81 22.46 -28.19
C CYS A 13 -29.32 22.59 -28.51
N GLY A 14 -28.93 23.74 -29.08
CA GLY A 14 -27.54 24.06 -29.33
C GLY A 14 -26.78 24.22 -28.03
N ILE A 15 -25.90 23.27 -27.73
CA ILE A 15 -24.83 23.41 -26.75
C ILE A 15 -23.58 22.87 -27.45
N ALA A 16 -22.61 23.75 -27.69
CA ALA A 16 -21.30 23.38 -28.21
C ALA A 16 -20.56 22.48 -27.20
N PRO A 17 -19.73 21.52 -27.65
CA PRO A 17 -19.02 20.63 -26.74
C PRO A 17 -17.90 21.42 -26.04
N SER A 18 -18.06 21.71 -24.75
CA SER A 18 -16.97 22.19 -23.90
C SER A 18 -16.23 21.00 -23.28
N THR A 19 -14.92 20.96 -23.48
CA THR A 19 -13.98 19.93 -23.01
C THR A 19 -13.59 20.16 -21.55
N ASP A 20 -14.55 20.16 -20.62
CA ASP A 20 -14.25 20.38 -19.21
C ASP A 20 -15.07 19.47 -18.28
N LEU A 21 -14.53 18.28 -18.01
CA LEU A 21 -15.14 17.22 -17.18
C LEU A 21 -15.41 17.67 -15.73
N VAL A 22 -14.75 18.74 -15.28
CA VAL A 22 -14.79 19.24 -13.89
C VAL A 22 -16.05 20.10 -13.62
N ALA A 23 -16.66 20.68 -14.65
CA ALA A 23 -17.86 21.51 -14.49
C ALA A 23 -19.16 20.69 -14.29
N GLY A 24 -19.26 19.51 -14.92
CA GLY A 24 -20.42 18.62 -14.81
C GLY A 24 -20.64 18.04 -13.41
N LEU A 25 -19.55 17.76 -12.68
CA LEU A 25 -19.59 17.20 -11.33
C LEU A 25 -20.06 18.21 -10.27
N ARG A 26 -19.90 19.52 -10.50
CA ARG A 26 -20.38 20.57 -9.58
C ARG A 26 -21.87 20.83 -9.67
N HIS A 27 -22.52 20.48 -10.80
CA HIS A 27 -23.94 20.74 -10.99
C HIS A 27 -24.85 19.69 -10.32
N ILE A 28 -24.37 18.45 -10.19
CA ILE A 28 -25.09 17.35 -9.51
C ILE A 28 -25.17 17.59 -7.99
N ALA A 29 -24.21 18.31 -7.41
CA ALA A 29 -24.15 18.59 -5.98
C ALA A 29 -25.06 19.76 -5.50
N ARG A 30 -25.75 20.49 -6.40
CA ARG A 30 -26.51 21.71 -6.04
C ARG A 30 -28.03 21.59 -6.10
N THR A 31 -28.61 20.49 -6.56
CA THR A 31 -30.08 20.35 -6.71
C THR A 31 -30.77 19.56 -5.60
N CYS A 32 -30.05 19.05 -4.60
CA CYS A 32 -30.66 18.34 -3.46
C CYS A 32 -30.76 19.23 -2.21
N HIS A 33 -31.51 20.32 -2.27
CA HIS A 33 -32.02 21.02 -1.08
C HIS A 33 -33.34 21.74 -1.39
N GLN A 34 -34.44 20.98 -1.32
CA GLN A 34 -35.77 21.53 -1.08
C GLN A 34 -36.46 20.69 0.03
N PRO A 35 -37.14 21.32 0.99
CA PRO A 35 -37.77 20.61 2.10
C PRO A 35 -39.04 19.89 1.62
N ALA A 36 -39.16 18.61 1.98
CA ALA A 36 -40.31 17.78 1.67
C ALA A 36 -41.52 18.13 2.56
N THR A 37 -42.67 18.39 1.93
CA THR A 37 -43.98 18.42 2.58
C THR A 37 -44.53 17.00 2.73
N ALA A 38 -45.21 16.77 3.86
CA ALA A 38 -45.75 15.47 4.28
C ALA A 38 -46.87 14.95 3.36
N GLY A 39 -46.85 13.65 3.07
CA GLY A 39 -48.00 12.98 2.45
C GLY A 39 -47.76 11.53 2.01
N THR A 40 -48.38 10.61 2.77
CA THR A 40 -48.82 9.24 2.37
C THR A 40 -47.78 8.15 2.13
N ALA A 41 -47.83 7.14 3.01
CA ALA A 41 -47.14 5.86 2.90
C ALA A 41 -47.74 5.00 1.77
N LEU A 42 -46.92 4.66 0.79
CA LEU A 42 -47.14 3.58 -0.18
C LEU A 42 -45.86 2.76 -0.27
N GLY A 43 -46.01 1.43 -0.21
CA GLY A 43 -44.96 0.46 0.03
C GLY A 43 -43.76 0.59 -0.90
N ILE A 44 -42.58 0.71 -0.30
CA ILE A 44 -41.29 0.70 -1.00
C ILE A 44 -40.98 -0.77 -1.31
N SER A 45 -41.35 -1.22 -2.51
CA SER A 45 -40.69 -2.37 -3.13
C SER A 45 -39.19 -2.08 -3.16
N ARG A 46 -38.38 -2.98 -2.59
CA ARG A 46 -36.92 -2.94 -2.67
C ARG A 46 -36.49 -2.97 -4.13
N LEU A 47 -36.29 -1.80 -4.73
CA LEU A 47 -35.50 -1.64 -5.94
C LEU A 47 -34.04 -1.89 -5.55
N THR A 48 -33.61 -3.14 -5.63
CA THR A 48 -32.19 -3.48 -5.69
C THR A 48 -31.65 -2.94 -7.01
N PHE A 49 -31.10 -1.73 -6.99
CA PHE A 49 -30.21 -1.25 -8.04
C PHE A 49 -28.89 -2.02 -7.92
N VAL A 50 -28.81 -3.16 -8.60
CA VAL A 50 -27.51 -3.74 -8.94
C VAL A 50 -27.05 -2.95 -10.16
N SER A 51 -26.28 -1.89 -9.96
CA SER A 51 -25.59 -1.24 -11.08
C SER A 51 -24.61 -2.26 -11.65
N GLU A 52 -24.76 -2.63 -12.91
CA GLU A 52 -23.73 -3.44 -13.58
C GLU A 52 -22.38 -2.72 -13.47
N PRO A 53 -21.28 -3.46 -13.22
CA PRO A 53 -19.98 -2.85 -13.12
C PRO A 53 -19.65 -2.14 -14.44
N VAL A 54 -19.37 -0.85 -14.36
CA VAL A 54 -18.87 -0.08 -15.49
C VAL A 54 -17.47 -0.61 -15.79
N LEU A 55 -17.33 -1.39 -16.86
CA LEU A 55 -16.05 -1.90 -17.31
C LEU A 55 -15.19 -0.75 -17.84
N TRP A 56 -13.90 -0.73 -17.49
CA TRP A 56 -12.93 0.19 -18.07
C TRP A 56 -12.31 -0.44 -19.33
N PRO A 57 -12.43 0.18 -20.51
CA PRO A 57 -11.88 -0.37 -21.75
C PRO A 57 -10.36 -0.20 -21.76
N ALA A 58 -9.61 -1.30 -21.65
CA ALA A 58 -8.16 -1.28 -21.75
C ALA A 58 -7.72 -0.85 -23.16
N PRO A 59 -6.86 0.19 -23.30
CA PRO A 59 -6.45 0.71 -24.60
C PRO A 59 -5.52 -0.26 -25.32
N GLN A 60 -5.59 -0.27 -26.64
CA GLN A 60 -4.66 -1.00 -27.51
C GLN A 60 -3.61 -0.02 -28.08
N ALA A 61 -2.35 -0.46 -28.13
CA ALA A 61 -1.29 0.32 -28.78
C ALA A 61 -1.43 0.21 -30.31
N SER A 62 -2.03 1.23 -30.95
CA SER A 62 -2.26 1.26 -32.40
C SER A 62 -1.12 1.90 -33.20
N ALA A 63 -0.13 2.50 -32.51
CA ALA A 63 1.02 3.16 -33.11
C ALA A 63 2.23 3.07 -32.19
N ALA A 64 3.43 3.28 -32.76
CA ALA A 64 4.65 3.32 -31.98
C ALA A 64 4.65 4.50 -31.00
N PHE A 65 5.22 4.31 -29.81
CA PHE A 65 5.34 5.34 -28.80
C PHE A 65 6.68 5.29 -28.05
N ASN A 66 7.07 6.45 -27.53
CA ASN A 66 8.14 6.62 -26.57
C ASN A 66 7.60 7.53 -25.46
N ALA A 67 7.45 7.01 -24.25
CA ALA A 67 6.77 7.70 -23.16
C ALA A 67 7.64 7.78 -21.91
N THR A 68 7.60 8.93 -21.23
CA THR A 68 8.12 9.08 -19.88
C THR A 68 6.95 9.07 -18.90
N VAL A 69 7.01 8.20 -17.89
CA VAL A 69 5.99 8.03 -16.87
C VAL A 69 6.57 8.38 -15.51
N HIS A 70 5.85 9.22 -14.77
CA HIS A 70 6.10 9.45 -13.35
C HIS A 70 5.13 8.59 -12.55
N VAL A 71 5.66 7.59 -11.84
CA VAL A 71 4.85 6.78 -10.94
C VAL A 71 4.85 7.42 -9.54
N PRO A 72 3.75 7.31 -8.78
CA PRO A 72 3.69 7.88 -7.44
C PRO A 72 4.65 7.15 -6.49
N GLY A 73 4.83 7.69 -5.29
CA GLY A 73 5.73 7.12 -4.27
C GLY A 73 5.35 5.69 -3.88
N SER A 74 6.32 4.94 -3.36
CA SER A 74 6.15 3.56 -2.91
C SER A 74 5.18 3.44 -1.73
N LYS A 75 4.16 2.60 -1.88
CA LYS A 75 3.22 2.26 -0.78
C LYS A 75 3.96 1.65 0.42
N SER A 76 4.86 0.70 0.14
CA SER A 76 5.57 -0.08 1.15
C SER A 76 6.50 0.78 1.99
N ILE A 77 7.18 1.75 1.36
CA ILE A 77 8.05 2.71 2.05
C ILE A 77 7.22 3.77 2.76
N THR A 78 6.17 4.33 2.12
CA THR A 78 5.30 5.35 2.73
C THR A 78 4.71 4.86 4.06
N ASN A 79 4.14 3.64 4.09
CA ASN A 79 3.54 3.09 5.31
C ASN A 79 4.58 2.84 6.42
N ARG A 80 5.80 2.41 6.08
CA ARG A 80 6.88 2.24 7.07
C ARG A 80 7.39 3.57 7.60
N ALA A 81 7.55 4.56 6.72
CA ALA A 81 7.95 5.91 7.09
C ALA A 81 6.92 6.54 8.04
N LEU A 82 5.63 6.36 7.79
CA LEU A 82 4.55 6.80 8.67
C LEU A 82 4.65 6.19 10.08
N ILE A 83 4.85 4.87 10.18
CA ILE A 83 5.02 4.19 11.48
C ILE A 83 6.26 4.73 12.21
N LEU A 84 7.42 4.74 11.55
CA LEU A 84 8.67 5.17 12.18
C LEU A 84 8.63 6.65 12.61
N ALA A 85 8.00 7.51 11.81
CA ALA A 85 7.80 8.91 12.13
C ALA A 85 6.81 9.14 13.27
N ALA A 86 5.89 8.20 13.54
CA ALA A 86 4.95 8.30 14.66
C ALA A 86 5.62 8.04 16.02
N ILE A 87 6.73 7.31 16.03
CA ILE A 87 7.45 6.88 17.24
C ILE A 87 8.91 7.39 17.28
N SER A 88 9.24 8.39 16.45
CA SER A 88 10.55 9.03 16.46
C SER A 88 10.73 10.00 17.63
N ASP A 89 11.98 10.38 17.88
CA ASP A 89 12.38 11.35 18.90
C ASP A 89 12.04 12.82 18.57
N GLY A 90 11.43 13.07 17.41
CA GLY A 90 10.96 14.36 16.96
C GLY A 90 10.11 14.30 15.67
N PRO A 91 9.60 15.44 15.20
CA PRO A 91 8.79 15.52 13.97
C PRO A 91 9.57 15.11 12.72
N SER A 92 8.89 14.45 11.79
CA SER A 92 9.45 14.05 10.49
C SER A 92 8.56 14.50 9.35
N LYS A 93 9.16 14.90 8.22
CA LYS A 93 8.45 15.21 6.98
C LYS A 93 8.59 14.07 5.98
N ILE A 94 7.47 13.63 5.43
CA ILE A 94 7.39 12.62 4.38
C ILE A 94 7.00 13.33 3.09
N TRP A 95 7.95 13.45 2.18
CA TRP A 95 7.79 14.09 0.88
C TRP A 95 7.47 13.08 -0.21
N ARG A 96 6.60 13.48 -1.14
CA ARG A 96 6.09 12.63 -2.22
C ARG A 96 5.53 11.27 -1.73
N PRO A 97 4.79 11.22 -0.61
CA PRO A 97 4.18 9.98 -0.16
C PRO A 97 3.20 9.46 -1.21
N LEU A 98 2.90 8.17 -1.17
CA LEU A 98 1.76 7.68 -1.94
C LEU A 98 0.47 8.22 -1.33
N HIS A 99 -0.37 8.88 -2.12
CA HIS A 99 -1.75 9.21 -1.76
C HIS A 99 -2.68 8.16 -2.36
N ALA A 100 -2.91 7.08 -1.61
CA ALA A 100 -3.82 6.00 -1.98
C ALA A 100 -4.62 5.55 -0.74
N LEU A 101 -5.70 4.77 -0.94
CA LEU A 101 -6.53 4.29 0.17
C LEU A 101 -5.71 3.65 1.29
N ASP A 102 -4.75 2.77 0.96
CA ASP A 102 -3.91 2.09 1.95
C ASP A 102 -3.12 3.06 2.86
N THR A 103 -2.50 4.09 2.28
CA THR A 103 -1.70 5.07 3.04
C THR A 103 -2.56 6.11 3.74
N MET A 104 -3.73 6.42 3.18
CA MET A 104 -4.74 7.24 3.84
C MET A 104 -5.31 6.56 5.08
N TYR A 105 -5.58 5.25 5.01
CA TYR A 105 -5.98 4.46 6.19
C TYR A 105 -4.87 4.41 7.24
N MET A 106 -3.60 4.28 6.82
CA MET A 106 -2.47 4.36 7.76
C MET A 106 -2.41 5.72 8.46
N ALA A 107 -2.42 6.82 7.70
CA ALA A 107 -2.38 8.17 8.27
C ALA A 107 -3.60 8.47 9.16
N ALA A 108 -4.79 7.97 8.79
CA ALA A 108 -5.98 8.08 9.63
C ALA A 108 -5.83 7.29 10.94
N ALA A 109 -5.26 6.08 10.88
CA ALA A 109 -5.00 5.27 12.06
C ALA A 109 -4.05 5.96 13.04
N LEU A 110 -2.98 6.59 12.54
CA LEU A 110 -2.06 7.39 13.35
C LEU A 110 -2.81 8.53 14.08
N ARG A 111 -3.63 9.30 13.35
CA ARG A 111 -4.44 10.37 13.95
C ARG A 111 -5.43 9.84 15.00
N SER A 112 -6.05 8.70 14.75
CA SER A 112 -6.96 8.05 15.71
C SER A 112 -6.26 7.60 16.99
N LEU A 113 -4.95 7.31 16.92
CA LEU A 113 -4.12 7.01 18.09
C LEU A 113 -3.60 8.26 18.80
N GLY A 114 -3.88 9.46 18.27
CA GLY A 114 -3.44 10.74 18.84
C GLY A 114 -2.14 11.29 18.24
N ILE A 115 -1.57 10.66 17.22
CA ILE A 115 -0.39 11.20 16.53
C ILE A 115 -0.75 12.48 15.79
N GLY A 116 0.02 13.54 16.02
CA GLY A 116 -0.15 14.82 15.37
C GLY A 116 0.37 14.81 13.93
N GLY A 117 -0.08 15.77 13.13
CA GLY A 117 0.46 15.95 11.79
C GLY A 117 -0.29 16.98 10.97
N SER A 118 0.30 17.34 9.85
CA SER A 118 -0.26 18.29 8.90
C SER A 118 0.10 17.93 7.46
N ASP A 119 -0.69 18.40 6.50
CA ASP A 119 -0.30 18.32 5.10
C ASP A 119 0.71 19.42 4.77
N LEU A 120 1.72 19.08 3.97
CA LEU A 120 2.76 19.98 3.49
C LEU A 120 2.58 20.24 2.00
N ASP A 121 2.70 21.49 1.58
CA ASP A 121 2.76 21.81 0.16
C ASP A 121 4.20 21.65 -0.35
N ASP A 122 4.38 20.98 -1.49
CA ASP A 122 5.67 20.83 -2.17
C ASP A 122 5.65 21.67 -3.46
N PRO A 123 6.45 22.74 -3.58
CA PRO A 123 6.47 23.56 -4.79
C PRO A 123 7.03 22.81 -6.02
N HIS A 124 7.66 21.66 -5.82
CA HIS A 124 8.29 20.84 -6.85
C HIS A 124 7.52 19.54 -7.14
N SER A 125 6.36 19.32 -6.51
CA SER A 125 5.53 18.12 -6.71
C SER A 125 4.05 18.45 -6.58
N PRO A 126 3.18 17.94 -7.47
CA PRO A 126 1.73 18.07 -7.29
C PRO A 126 1.21 17.23 -6.11
N VAL A 127 2.02 16.31 -5.57
CA VAL A 127 1.69 15.49 -4.41
C VAL A 127 2.12 16.22 -3.15
N ARG A 128 1.14 16.54 -2.29
CA ARG A 128 1.38 17.14 -0.98
C ARG A 128 2.15 16.15 -0.09
N GLY A 129 3.09 16.66 0.70
CA GLY A 129 3.78 15.89 1.73
C GLY A 129 2.97 15.79 3.02
N TRP A 130 3.51 15.07 4.00
CA TRP A 130 2.96 14.98 5.36
C TRP A 130 4.03 15.30 6.39
N GLU A 131 3.70 16.16 7.35
CA GLU A 131 4.44 16.26 8.60
C GLU A 131 3.78 15.35 9.63
N ILE A 132 4.59 14.54 10.31
CA ILE A 132 4.17 13.66 11.39
C ILE A 132 4.84 14.15 12.67
N ILE A 133 4.04 14.38 13.71
CA ILE A 133 4.49 14.88 15.00
C ILE A 133 4.21 13.78 16.04
N PRO A 134 5.25 13.07 16.52
CA PRO A 134 5.09 12.06 17.57
C PRO A 134 4.37 12.63 18.80
N GLN A 135 3.41 11.87 19.33
CA GLN A 135 2.68 12.18 20.55
C GLN A 135 2.38 10.88 21.32
N PRO A 136 2.16 10.93 22.65
CA PRO A 136 1.73 9.77 23.41
C PRO A 136 0.45 9.18 22.80
N MET A 137 0.49 7.90 22.45
CA MET A 137 -0.66 7.22 21.86
C MET A 137 -1.66 6.84 22.94
N THR A 138 -2.94 7.15 22.73
CA THR A 138 -4.00 6.91 23.73
C THR A 138 -5.28 6.36 23.10
N GLY A 139 -6.00 5.55 23.88
CA GLY A 139 -7.38 5.14 23.63
C GLY A 139 -8.37 5.89 24.54
N PRO A 140 -9.69 5.66 24.37
CA PRO A 140 -10.28 4.72 23.42
C PRO A 140 -10.14 5.17 21.96
N ALA A 141 -9.74 4.24 21.08
CA ALA A 141 -9.62 4.51 19.64
C ALA A 141 -10.24 3.38 18.81
N THR A 142 -10.74 3.72 17.62
CA THR A 142 -11.21 2.76 16.63
C THR A 142 -10.49 3.00 15.31
N ILE A 143 -9.87 1.94 14.80
CA ILE A 143 -9.09 1.95 13.56
C ILE A 143 -9.86 1.18 12.49
N ASN A 144 -10.09 1.84 11.36
CA ASN A 144 -10.56 1.19 10.14
C ASN A 144 -9.37 0.96 9.20
N CYS A 145 -9.07 -0.30 8.92
CA CYS A 145 -7.99 -0.70 8.00
C CYS A 145 -8.43 -0.76 6.54
N GLY A 146 -9.73 -0.63 6.21
CA GLY A 146 -10.25 -0.96 4.88
C GLY A 146 -9.84 -2.37 4.47
N LEU A 147 -9.27 -2.53 3.26
CA LEU A 147 -8.61 -3.75 2.79
C LEU A 147 -7.06 -3.72 2.92
N ALA A 148 -6.52 -2.63 3.47
CA ALA A 148 -5.09 -2.33 3.47
C ALA A 148 -4.31 -3.33 4.33
N GLY A 149 -3.54 -4.19 3.65
CA GLY A 149 -2.83 -5.28 4.30
C GLY A 149 -1.81 -4.81 5.32
N THR A 150 -1.08 -3.74 5.01
CA THR A 150 -0.10 -3.12 5.88
C THR A 150 -0.74 -2.50 7.11
N VAL A 151 -1.87 -1.80 6.98
CA VAL A 151 -2.56 -1.18 8.12
C VAL A 151 -3.02 -2.25 9.10
N MET A 152 -3.68 -3.32 8.61
CA MET A 152 -4.18 -4.36 9.50
C MET A 152 -3.07 -5.16 10.19
N ARG A 153 -1.81 -5.20 9.70
CA ARG A 153 -0.69 -5.87 10.39
C ARG A 153 0.19 -4.92 11.21
N PHE A 154 0.44 -3.71 10.73
CA PHE A 154 1.38 -2.78 11.36
C PHE A 154 0.72 -2.01 12.51
N ILE A 155 -0.54 -1.59 12.36
CA ILE A 155 -1.22 -0.83 13.41
C ILE A 155 -1.42 -1.64 14.70
N PRO A 156 -1.77 -2.94 14.70
CA PRO A 156 -1.82 -3.70 15.95
C PRO A 156 -0.50 -3.67 16.73
N ALA A 157 0.63 -3.77 16.03
CA ALA A 157 1.95 -3.70 16.65
C ALA A 157 2.22 -2.28 17.18
N LEU A 158 1.93 -1.24 16.41
CA LEU A 158 2.07 0.15 16.87
C LEU A 158 1.18 0.47 18.07
N ALA A 159 -0.09 0.05 18.01
CA ALA A 159 -1.09 0.29 19.04
C ALA A 159 -0.76 -0.42 20.36
N SER A 160 0.12 -1.44 20.34
CA SER A 160 0.64 -2.05 21.57
C SER A 160 1.45 -1.09 22.43
N LEU A 161 1.97 0.01 21.87
CA LEU A 161 2.71 1.05 22.58
C LEU A 161 1.80 2.10 23.26
N ALA A 162 0.49 2.06 22.99
CA ALA A 162 -0.46 3.05 23.47
C ALA A 162 -0.92 2.77 24.91
N HIS A 163 -1.67 3.71 25.49
CA HIS A 163 -2.45 3.48 26.72
C HIS A 163 -3.95 3.48 26.43
N GLY A 164 -4.66 2.41 26.77
CA GLY A 164 -6.11 2.30 26.66
C GLY A 164 -6.58 1.23 25.67
N GLU A 165 -7.89 1.25 25.39
CA GLU A 165 -8.54 0.27 24.50
C GLU A 165 -8.52 0.74 23.04
N ILE A 166 -7.98 -0.08 22.13
CA ILE A 166 -7.96 0.20 20.70
C ILE A 166 -8.63 -0.93 19.95
N THR A 167 -9.70 -0.61 19.21
CA THR A 167 -10.41 -1.55 18.35
C THR A 167 -9.91 -1.44 16.92
N ILE A 168 -9.61 -2.58 16.30
CA ILE A 168 -9.14 -2.66 14.92
C ILE A 168 -10.15 -3.46 14.10
N ASP A 169 -10.64 -2.87 13.01
CA ASP A 169 -11.60 -3.48 12.09
C ASP A 169 -11.27 -3.10 10.64
N GLY A 170 -11.96 -3.68 9.67
CA GLY A 170 -11.82 -3.35 8.26
C GLY A 170 -12.99 -3.86 7.43
N ASP A 171 -12.82 -3.80 6.11
CA ASP A 171 -13.83 -4.22 5.15
C ASP A 171 -14.17 -5.71 5.30
N PRO A 172 -15.34 -6.19 4.81
CA PRO A 172 -15.71 -7.60 4.89
C PRO A 172 -14.63 -8.55 4.38
N GLN A 173 -13.93 -8.18 3.30
CA GLN A 173 -12.84 -8.97 2.74
C GLN A 173 -11.58 -8.95 3.64
N ALA A 174 -11.36 -7.90 4.43
CA ALA A 174 -10.25 -7.85 5.39
C ALA A 174 -10.50 -8.78 6.60
N ARG A 175 -11.76 -8.93 7.03
CA ARG A 175 -12.14 -9.76 8.18
C ARG A 175 -11.89 -11.26 8.02
N VAL A 176 -11.66 -11.72 6.78
CA VAL A 176 -11.31 -13.11 6.48
C VAL A 176 -9.82 -13.30 6.18
N ARG A 177 -9.00 -12.24 6.26
CA ARG A 177 -7.56 -12.35 6.00
C ARG A 177 -6.81 -12.84 7.24
N PRO A 178 -5.68 -13.57 7.07
CA PRO A 178 -4.90 -14.07 8.19
C PRO A 178 -4.41 -12.95 9.11
N MET A 179 -4.73 -13.08 10.40
CA MET A 179 -4.31 -12.20 11.50
C MET A 179 -3.72 -12.96 12.69
N GLN A 180 -3.88 -14.29 12.73
CA GLN A 180 -3.43 -15.11 13.83
C GLN A 180 -1.95 -14.89 14.23
N PRO A 181 -0.96 -14.82 13.31
CA PRO A 181 0.43 -14.70 13.71
C PRO A 181 0.73 -13.40 14.48
N VAL A 182 0.20 -12.26 14.02
CA VAL A 182 0.41 -10.98 14.74
C VAL A 182 -0.34 -10.95 16.08
N ILE A 183 -1.56 -11.50 16.15
CA ILE A 183 -2.31 -11.59 17.41
C ILE A 183 -1.59 -12.48 18.42
N ALA A 184 -1.05 -13.62 17.96
CA ALA A 184 -0.30 -14.55 18.81
C ALA A 184 0.98 -13.91 19.34
N ALA A 185 1.78 -13.28 18.48
CA ALA A 185 3.01 -12.59 18.87
C ALA A 185 2.73 -11.47 19.88
N LEU A 186 1.69 -10.65 19.67
CA LEU A 186 1.33 -9.60 20.62
C LEU A 186 0.88 -10.16 21.98
N ARG A 187 0.14 -11.29 22.00
CA ARG A 187 -0.21 -11.98 23.25
C ARG A 187 1.03 -12.51 23.98
N GLU A 188 2.00 -13.06 23.25
CA GLU A 188 3.28 -13.51 23.80
C GLU A 188 4.10 -12.36 24.39
N LEU A 189 4.01 -11.18 23.77
CA LEU A 189 4.58 -9.93 24.27
C LEU A 189 3.78 -9.29 25.44
N GLY A 190 2.74 -9.97 25.93
CA GLY A 190 1.94 -9.54 27.09
C GLY A 190 0.78 -8.60 26.77
N VAL A 191 0.48 -8.34 25.49
CA VAL A 191 -0.65 -7.50 25.09
C VAL A 191 -1.96 -8.26 25.27
N THR A 192 -2.93 -7.65 25.96
CA THR A 192 -4.26 -8.24 26.12
C THR A 192 -5.09 -7.99 24.87
N ILE A 193 -5.57 -9.05 24.21
CA ILE A 193 -6.37 -8.96 22.98
C ILE A 193 -7.66 -9.79 23.13
N ASP A 194 -8.80 -9.13 22.90
CA ASP A 194 -10.12 -9.74 22.72
C ASP A 194 -10.49 -9.80 21.23
N ASP A 195 -10.45 -11.00 20.66
CA ASP A 195 -10.84 -11.32 19.28
C ASP A 195 -12.08 -12.23 19.23
N GLY A 196 -12.73 -12.48 20.38
CA GLY A 196 -13.79 -13.47 20.51
C GLY A 196 -13.36 -14.89 20.11
N GLY A 197 -12.06 -15.21 20.18
CA GLY A 197 -11.50 -16.50 19.77
C GLY A 197 -11.34 -16.71 18.26
N ARG A 198 -11.66 -15.71 17.44
CA ARG A 198 -11.65 -15.82 15.97
C ARG A 198 -10.27 -15.71 15.34
N ARG A 199 -9.31 -15.06 16.02
CA ARG A 199 -7.96 -14.76 15.50
C ARG A 199 -7.99 -13.99 14.16
N LEU A 200 -9.01 -13.15 14.00
CA LEU A 200 -9.35 -12.37 12.81
C LEU A 200 -9.89 -11.00 13.23
N LEU A 201 -10.00 -10.06 12.29
CA LEU A 201 -10.71 -8.80 12.53
C LEU A 201 -12.23 -9.01 12.71
N PRO A 202 -12.93 -8.11 13.42
CA PRO A 202 -12.35 -7.11 14.31
C PRO A 202 -11.80 -7.74 15.59
N PHE A 203 -10.87 -7.05 16.24
CA PHE A 203 -10.46 -7.36 17.62
C PHE A 203 -10.13 -6.08 18.38
N THR A 204 -10.15 -6.15 19.70
CA THR A 204 -9.79 -5.05 20.59
C THR A 204 -8.53 -5.41 21.36
N LEU A 205 -7.53 -4.53 21.32
CA LEU A 205 -6.34 -4.62 22.16
C LEU A 205 -6.46 -3.66 23.35
N ARG A 206 -5.98 -4.08 24.52
CA ARG A 206 -5.78 -3.24 25.69
C ARG A 206 -4.28 -3.10 25.91
N ALA A 207 -3.78 -1.91 25.67
CA ALA A 207 -2.38 -1.57 25.88
C ALA A 207 -2.23 -0.68 27.12
N ASP A 208 -1.13 -0.87 27.85
CA ASP A 208 -0.80 -0.09 29.04
C ASP A 208 0.63 0.47 28.94
N GLY A 209 0.96 0.96 27.75
CA GLY A 209 2.28 1.43 27.37
C GLY A 209 3.14 0.35 26.71
N PRO A 210 4.41 0.67 26.41
CA PRO A 210 5.28 -0.20 25.64
C PRO A 210 5.45 -1.60 26.26
N PRO A 211 5.32 -2.68 25.46
CA PRO A 211 5.66 -4.01 25.89
C PRO A 211 7.11 -4.10 26.37
N ARG A 212 7.37 -5.11 27.20
CA ARG A 212 8.73 -5.40 27.66
C ARG A 212 9.66 -5.68 26.47
N GLY A 213 9.18 -6.45 25.50
CA GLY A 213 9.99 -7.00 24.43
C GLY A 213 10.61 -8.36 24.81
N GLY A 214 11.81 -8.65 24.32
CA GLY A 214 12.53 -9.89 24.62
C GLY A 214 12.67 -10.80 23.41
N HIS A 215 12.52 -12.12 23.60
CA HIS A 215 12.64 -13.12 22.53
C HIS A 215 11.29 -13.74 22.23
N ILE A 216 10.94 -13.82 20.95
CA ILE A 216 9.75 -14.55 20.47
C ILE A 216 10.12 -15.43 19.29
N THR A 217 9.39 -16.54 19.14
CA THR A 217 9.50 -17.42 17.97
C THR A 217 8.19 -17.37 17.19
N LEU A 218 8.25 -17.08 15.89
CA LEU A 218 7.05 -16.99 15.04
C LEU A 218 7.25 -17.66 13.68
N ASP A 219 6.17 -18.22 13.13
CA ASP A 219 6.14 -18.72 11.76
C ASP A 219 5.77 -17.58 10.79
N ALA A 220 6.76 -17.10 10.05
CA ALA A 220 6.61 -16.04 9.05
C ALA A 220 6.32 -16.56 7.63
N SER A 221 6.19 -17.87 7.41
CA SER A 221 6.02 -18.46 6.07
C SER A 221 4.73 -18.02 5.37
N ALA A 222 3.72 -17.60 6.13
CA ALA A 222 2.48 -17.10 5.56
C ALA A 222 2.58 -15.63 5.09
N SER A 223 3.46 -14.81 5.68
CA SER A 223 3.61 -13.39 5.33
C SER A 223 4.80 -12.73 6.04
N SER A 224 5.67 -12.08 5.27
CA SER A 224 6.75 -11.22 5.80
C SER A 224 6.26 -9.99 6.58
N GLN A 225 5.00 -9.58 6.38
CA GLN A 225 4.45 -8.40 7.05
C GLN A 225 4.37 -8.56 8.57
N PHE A 226 4.30 -9.79 9.08
CA PHE A 226 4.28 -10.03 10.53
C PHE A 226 5.62 -9.67 11.17
N VAL A 227 6.73 -10.10 10.56
CA VAL A 227 8.09 -9.72 10.98
C VAL A 227 8.26 -8.22 10.86
N SER A 228 7.96 -7.62 9.69
CA SER A 228 8.07 -6.17 9.51
C SER A 228 7.28 -5.37 10.55
N ALA A 229 6.05 -5.77 10.87
CA ALA A 229 5.21 -5.08 11.85
C ALA A 229 5.89 -4.95 13.21
N LEU A 230 6.49 -6.05 13.68
CA LEU A 230 7.13 -6.13 14.99
C LEU A 230 8.49 -5.42 14.99
N LEU A 231 9.29 -5.58 13.93
CA LEU A 231 10.58 -4.88 13.79
C LEU A 231 10.42 -3.36 13.82
N LEU A 232 9.38 -2.82 13.18
CA LEU A 232 9.13 -1.37 13.12
C LEU A 232 8.95 -0.73 14.51
N VAL A 233 8.39 -1.47 15.47
CA VAL A 233 8.04 -0.96 16.81
C VAL A 233 8.97 -1.46 17.90
N ALA A 234 9.79 -2.47 17.61
CA ALA A 234 10.73 -3.08 18.54
C ALA A 234 11.68 -2.10 19.26
N PRO A 235 12.19 -1.01 18.64
CA PRO A 235 13.05 -0.07 19.34
C PRO A 235 12.36 0.62 20.52
N ALA A 236 11.03 0.72 20.48
CA ALA A 236 10.23 1.33 21.54
C ALA A 236 9.91 0.36 22.70
N PHE A 237 10.21 -0.94 22.55
CA PHE A 237 10.07 -1.91 23.64
C PHE A 237 11.21 -1.74 24.65
N THR A 238 10.97 -2.02 25.93
CA THR A 238 11.96 -1.73 26.97
C THR A 238 13.26 -2.53 26.84
N GLU A 239 13.19 -3.74 26.27
CA GLU A 239 14.33 -4.65 26.05
C GLU A 239 14.58 -4.91 24.56
N GLY A 240 13.98 -4.14 23.66
CA GLY A 240 14.02 -4.39 22.22
C GLY A 240 13.27 -5.67 21.85
N LEU A 241 13.63 -6.29 20.73
CA LEU A 241 13.02 -7.55 20.30
C LEU A 241 13.99 -8.41 19.51
N THR A 242 14.04 -9.69 19.85
CA THR A 242 14.61 -10.74 19.00
C THR A 242 13.48 -11.63 18.49
N ILE A 243 13.39 -11.76 17.17
CA ILE A 243 12.44 -12.60 16.46
C ILE A 243 13.22 -13.76 15.84
N GLU A 244 12.87 -14.98 16.22
CA GLU A 244 13.31 -16.20 15.55
C GLU A 244 12.19 -16.69 14.64
N HIS A 245 12.49 -16.89 13.36
CA HIS A 245 11.58 -17.56 12.43
C HIS A 245 11.73 -19.08 12.53
N ALA A 246 10.64 -19.77 12.81
CA ALA A 246 10.58 -21.23 12.84
C ALA A 246 9.41 -21.73 11.98
N GLY A 247 9.68 -22.02 10.72
CA GLY A 247 8.66 -22.44 9.76
C GLY A 247 9.23 -22.83 8.40
N GLY A 248 8.39 -22.83 7.38
CA GLY A 248 8.81 -22.95 5.98
C GLY A 248 9.55 -21.70 5.47
N ALA A 249 9.89 -21.67 4.17
CA ALA A 249 10.60 -20.54 3.59
C ALA A 249 9.80 -19.23 3.69
N ILE A 250 10.44 -18.14 4.12
CA ILE A 250 9.82 -16.82 4.24
C ILE A 250 9.59 -16.22 2.85
N PRO A 251 8.35 -15.79 2.51
CA PRO A 251 8.08 -15.09 1.26
C PRO A 251 8.53 -13.62 1.36
N SER A 252 8.90 -13.02 0.23
CA SER A 252 9.11 -11.57 0.12
C SER A 252 10.09 -10.97 1.15
N LEU A 253 11.23 -11.63 1.37
CA LEU A 253 12.34 -11.12 2.20
C LEU A 253 12.75 -9.65 1.92
N PRO A 254 12.74 -9.15 0.66
CA PRO A 254 13.06 -7.75 0.39
C PRO A 254 12.22 -6.73 1.19
N HIS A 255 11.00 -7.09 1.58
CA HIS A 255 10.17 -6.24 2.43
C HIS A 255 10.63 -6.18 3.90
N ILE A 256 11.27 -7.24 4.40
CA ILE A 256 11.91 -7.25 5.71
C ILE A 256 13.21 -6.47 5.63
N ASP A 257 14.01 -6.66 4.57
CA ASP A 257 15.25 -5.91 4.33
C ASP A 257 14.98 -4.40 4.25
N MET A 258 13.92 -4.00 3.54
CA MET A 258 13.42 -2.62 3.52
C MET A 258 13.14 -2.10 4.94
N THR A 259 12.55 -2.93 5.80
CA THR A 259 12.25 -2.54 7.19
C THR A 259 13.53 -2.33 7.99
N VAL A 260 14.47 -3.28 7.89
CA VAL A 260 15.78 -3.23 8.56
C VAL A 260 16.59 -2.02 8.08
N GLN A 261 16.60 -1.74 6.78
CA GLN A 261 17.28 -0.58 6.21
C GLN A 261 16.69 0.73 6.77
N MET A 262 15.37 0.88 6.74
CA MET A 262 14.71 2.10 7.24
C MET A 262 14.89 2.34 8.74
N LEU A 263 15.04 1.26 9.53
CA LEU A 263 15.41 1.33 10.95
C LEU A 263 16.86 1.81 11.11
N ARG A 264 17.80 1.21 10.39
CA ARG A 264 19.23 1.58 10.41
C ARG A 264 19.46 3.03 9.98
N GLU A 265 18.74 3.51 8.96
CA GLU A 265 18.76 4.91 8.52
C GLU A 265 18.34 5.90 9.63
N ARG A 266 17.59 5.43 10.63
CA ARG A 266 17.16 6.20 11.80
C ARG A 266 18.00 5.91 13.06
N GLY A 267 19.17 5.30 12.87
CA GLY A 267 20.12 5.06 13.95
C GLY A 267 19.79 3.87 14.86
N VAL A 268 18.81 3.04 14.48
CA VAL A 268 18.47 1.83 15.24
C VAL A 268 19.48 0.72 14.91
N ASP A 269 20.02 0.09 15.96
CA ASP A 269 20.85 -1.10 15.81
C ASP A 269 19.98 -2.34 15.57
N VAL A 270 20.17 -2.94 14.40
CA VAL A 270 19.45 -4.14 13.96
C VAL A 270 20.45 -5.15 13.41
N THR A 271 20.51 -6.32 14.03
CA THR A 271 21.23 -7.49 13.52
C THR A 271 20.22 -8.42 12.82
N ALA A 272 20.57 -8.91 11.64
CA ALA A 272 19.72 -9.80 10.86
C ALA A 272 20.57 -10.96 10.31
N HIS A 273 20.08 -12.18 10.50
CA HIS A 273 20.63 -13.41 9.94
C HIS A 273 19.53 -14.04 9.10
N THR A 274 19.64 -13.93 7.77
CA THR A 274 18.59 -14.29 6.81
C THR A 274 19.11 -15.17 5.68
N GLU A 275 20.31 -15.73 5.84
CA GLU A 275 20.96 -16.59 4.85
C GLU A 275 20.18 -17.88 4.60
N ASP A 276 19.52 -18.42 5.63
CA ASP A 276 18.54 -19.51 5.52
C ASP A 276 17.12 -18.94 5.65
N PRO A 277 16.30 -18.93 4.59
CA PRO A 277 14.93 -18.43 4.64
C PRO A 277 13.98 -19.30 5.48
N THR A 278 14.44 -20.46 5.99
CA THR A 278 13.69 -21.32 6.91
C THR A 278 14.12 -21.16 8.37
N HIS A 279 15.30 -20.57 8.62
CA HIS A 279 15.85 -20.28 9.96
C HIS A 279 16.47 -18.88 9.97
N ALA A 280 15.62 -17.86 10.02
CA ALA A 280 16.04 -16.47 10.04
C ALA A 280 15.88 -15.88 11.44
N THR A 281 16.74 -14.94 11.81
CA THR A 281 16.66 -14.22 13.08
C THR A 281 16.87 -12.73 12.87
N TRP A 282 16.11 -11.91 13.59
CA TRP A 282 16.29 -10.47 13.65
C TRP A 282 16.34 -10.03 15.11
N SER A 283 17.35 -9.24 15.47
CA SER A 283 17.46 -8.61 16.79
C SER A 283 17.52 -7.11 16.62
N VAL A 284 16.59 -6.40 17.27
CA VAL A 284 16.48 -4.95 17.30
C VAL A 284 16.75 -4.48 18.73
N GLN A 285 17.74 -3.62 18.89
CA GLN A 285 18.06 -3.03 20.20
C GLN A 285 17.02 -1.97 20.59
N PRO A 286 16.70 -1.83 21.89
CA PRO A 286 15.88 -0.73 22.37
C PRO A 286 16.61 0.61 22.19
N GLY A 287 15.88 1.68 21.87
CA GLY A 287 16.48 3.00 21.74
C GLY A 287 15.64 4.01 20.98
N PRO A 288 16.09 5.28 20.95
CA PRO A 288 15.40 6.32 20.20
C PRO A 288 15.45 6.03 18.70
N ILE A 289 14.34 6.28 18.02
CA ILE A 289 14.28 6.30 16.57
C ILE A 289 14.47 7.75 16.14
N LYS A 290 15.55 8.04 15.41
CA LYS A 290 15.84 9.40 14.96
C LYS A 290 14.76 9.90 14.00
N ALA A 291 14.29 11.12 14.22
CA ALA A 291 13.45 11.84 13.27
C ALA A 291 14.20 12.11 11.95
N VAL A 292 13.56 11.78 10.83
CA VAL A 292 14.17 11.89 9.49
C VAL A 292 13.14 12.42 8.51
N ASP A 293 13.45 13.55 7.89
CA ASP A 293 12.77 14.01 6.69
C ASP A 293 13.16 13.10 5.51
N VAL A 294 12.17 12.52 4.83
CA VAL A 294 12.37 11.52 3.77
C VAL A 294 11.63 11.91 2.51
N VAL A 295 12.26 11.72 1.36
CA VAL A 295 11.61 11.75 0.05
C VAL A 295 11.34 10.31 -0.35
N ILE A 296 10.07 9.97 -0.56
CA ILE A 296 9.68 8.61 -0.94
C ILE A 296 10.03 8.38 -2.42
N GLU A 297 10.81 7.34 -2.69
CA GLU A 297 11.11 6.91 -4.05
C GLU A 297 9.87 6.35 -4.78
N PRO A 298 9.86 6.35 -6.13
CA PRO A 298 8.71 5.87 -6.89
C PRO A 298 8.40 4.40 -6.60
N ASP A 299 7.12 4.02 -6.71
CA ASP A 299 6.68 2.65 -6.50
C ASP A 299 7.09 1.76 -7.67
N LEU A 300 8.12 0.93 -7.47
CA LEU A 300 8.71 0.15 -8.56
C LEU A 300 7.83 -1.05 -8.96
N SER A 301 6.95 -1.49 -8.05
CA SER A 301 5.99 -2.55 -8.35
C SER A 301 4.82 -2.01 -9.19
N ASN A 302 4.40 -0.76 -8.95
CA ASN A 302 3.48 -0.04 -9.85
C ASN A 302 4.15 0.51 -11.12
N ALA A 303 5.48 0.56 -11.18
CA ALA A 303 6.19 0.83 -12.43
C ALA A 303 6.09 -0.36 -13.41
N ALA A 304 5.99 -1.58 -12.89
CA ALA A 304 6.02 -2.81 -13.68
C ALA A 304 5.00 -2.85 -14.83
N PRO A 305 3.70 -2.49 -14.65
CA PRO A 305 2.74 -2.49 -15.76
C PRO A 305 3.11 -1.54 -16.92
N PHE A 306 3.75 -0.40 -16.63
CA PHE A 306 4.18 0.54 -17.66
C PHE A 306 5.40 0.01 -18.42
N LEU A 307 6.36 -0.59 -17.70
CA LEU A 307 7.51 -1.26 -18.32
C LEU A 307 7.08 -2.47 -19.15
N ALA A 308 6.12 -3.25 -18.67
CA ALA A 308 5.51 -4.36 -19.39
C ALA A 308 4.85 -3.88 -20.69
N ALA A 309 4.15 -2.74 -20.67
CA ALA A 309 3.56 -2.16 -21.87
C ALA A 309 4.60 -1.85 -22.95
N ALA A 310 5.79 -1.35 -22.58
CA ALA A 310 6.89 -1.17 -23.53
C ALA A 310 7.35 -2.51 -24.12
N ALA A 311 7.57 -3.50 -23.27
CA ALA A 311 8.07 -4.81 -23.65
C ALA A 311 7.13 -5.52 -24.65
N VAL A 312 5.84 -5.62 -24.32
CA VAL A 312 4.87 -6.39 -25.11
C VAL A 312 4.42 -5.68 -26.40
N THR A 313 4.73 -4.39 -26.55
CA THR A 313 4.34 -3.62 -27.75
C THR A 313 5.52 -3.23 -28.63
N GLY A 314 6.75 -3.62 -28.27
CA GLY A 314 7.96 -3.21 -29.00
C GLY A 314 8.33 -1.73 -28.82
N ASN A 315 7.66 -1.02 -27.91
CA ASN A 315 7.80 0.42 -27.71
C ASN A 315 8.80 0.76 -26.59
N SER A 316 8.89 2.03 -26.23
CA SER A 316 9.80 2.54 -25.20
C SER A 316 9.03 3.22 -24.07
N VAL A 317 9.34 2.85 -22.83
CA VAL A 317 8.87 3.55 -21.62
C VAL A 317 10.04 3.85 -20.71
N THR A 318 10.12 5.09 -20.27
CA THR A 318 11.05 5.58 -19.25
C THR A 318 10.29 5.88 -17.97
N ILE A 319 10.73 5.31 -16.84
CA ILE A 319 10.26 5.67 -15.50
C ILE A 319 11.22 6.70 -14.93
N ALA A 320 10.70 7.89 -14.65
CA ALA A 320 11.47 8.97 -14.04
C ALA A 320 11.59 8.80 -12.52
N GLY A 321 12.71 9.26 -11.95
CA GLY A 321 13.02 9.15 -10.52
C GLY A 321 13.42 7.73 -10.09
N TRP A 322 13.88 6.88 -11.01
CA TRP A 322 14.29 5.52 -10.68
C TRP A 322 15.53 5.54 -9.77
N PRO A 323 15.47 4.93 -8.58
CA PRO A 323 16.56 5.01 -7.61
C PRO A 323 17.78 4.20 -8.07
N GLY A 324 18.98 4.71 -7.82
CA GLY A 324 20.22 3.98 -8.10
C GLY A 324 20.42 2.75 -7.19
N THR A 325 19.88 2.78 -5.97
CA THR A 325 19.88 1.68 -5.02
C THR A 325 18.55 1.64 -4.28
N THR A 326 17.95 0.45 -4.13
CA THR A 326 16.64 0.29 -3.50
C THR A 326 16.47 -1.14 -2.96
N THR A 327 15.62 -1.30 -1.95
CA THR A 327 15.13 -2.59 -1.44
C THR A 327 13.76 -2.98 -1.99
N GLN A 328 13.16 -2.18 -2.88
CA GLN A 328 11.88 -2.51 -3.49
C GLN A 328 12.00 -3.73 -4.41
N ALA A 329 11.14 -4.73 -4.18
CA ALA A 329 11.03 -5.92 -5.01
C ALA A 329 10.81 -5.60 -6.50
N GLY A 330 10.08 -4.51 -6.81
CA GLY A 330 9.86 -4.03 -8.17
C GLY A 330 11.13 -3.72 -8.97
N ALA A 331 12.27 -3.50 -8.31
CA ALA A 331 13.55 -3.31 -8.99
C ALA A 331 13.99 -4.53 -9.82
N ARG A 332 13.48 -5.73 -9.52
CA ARG A 332 13.76 -6.96 -10.29
C ARG A 332 12.97 -7.04 -11.59
N PHE A 333 11.88 -6.29 -11.76
CA PHE A 333 11.03 -6.41 -12.94
C PHE A 333 11.75 -6.11 -14.28
N PRO A 334 12.58 -5.05 -14.39
CA PRO A 334 13.38 -4.81 -15.60
C PRO A 334 14.31 -5.99 -15.95
N GLU A 335 14.91 -6.65 -14.96
CA GLU A 335 15.78 -7.82 -15.19
C GLU A 335 14.98 -8.99 -15.77
N LEU A 336 13.76 -9.21 -15.29
CA LEU A 336 12.85 -10.22 -15.85
C LEU A 336 12.53 -9.91 -17.31
N LEU A 337 12.17 -8.66 -17.62
CA LEU A 337 11.90 -8.24 -19.00
C LEU A 337 13.15 -8.37 -19.88
N GLN A 338 14.33 -8.08 -19.35
CA GLN A 338 15.60 -8.25 -20.06
C GLN A 338 15.85 -9.73 -20.39
N ALA A 339 15.61 -10.63 -19.43
CA ALA A 339 15.70 -12.08 -19.64
C ALA A 339 14.70 -12.58 -20.70
N MET A 340 13.54 -11.94 -20.80
CA MET A 340 12.54 -12.20 -21.85
C MET A 340 12.88 -11.55 -23.20
N GLY A 341 13.95 -10.75 -23.32
CA GLY A 341 14.41 -10.16 -24.59
C GLY A 341 14.17 -8.66 -24.76
N ALA A 342 13.68 -7.95 -23.74
CA ALA A 342 13.64 -6.49 -23.74
C ALA A 342 15.04 -5.89 -23.56
N ARG A 343 15.21 -4.62 -23.96
CA ARG A 343 16.41 -3.82 -23.68
C ARG A 343 16.14 -2.91 -22.50
N VAL A 344 17.05 -2.91 -21.53
CA VAL A 344 16.97 -2.08 -20.32
C VAL A 344 18.19 -1.18 -20.26
N SER A 345 17.98 0.09 -19.94
CA SER A 345 19.05 1.05 -19.70
C SER A 345 18.68 2.01 -18.56
N THR A 346 19.66 2.33 -17.73
CA THR A 346 19.53 3.30 -16.64
C THR A 346 20.40 4.53 -16.93
N SER A 347 19.83 5.72 -16.78
CA SER A 347 20.53 7.00 -16.95
C SER A 347 19.82 8.09 -16.16
N ASP A 348 20.56 9.01 -15.53
CA ASP A 348 20.03 10.26 -14.93
C ASP A 348 18.75 10.08 -14.10
N ASP A 349 18.81 9.28 -13.03
CA ASP A 349 17.66 8.95 -12.16
C ASP A 349 16.45 8.43 -12.93
N ALA A 350 16.67 7.68 -14.01
CA ALA A 350 15.60 7.08 -14.80
C ALA A 350 15.97 5.68 -15.29
N LEU A 351 14.94 4.86 -15.47
CA LEU A 351 15.07 3.54 -16.08
C LEU A 351 14.20 3.46 -17.32
N THR A 352 14.78 3.05 -18.44
CA THR A 352 14.09 2.88 -19.72
C THR A 352 14.06 1.42 -20.11
N VAL A 353 12.87 0.93 -20.46
CA VAL A 353 12.66 -0.36 -21.12
C VAL A 353 12.23 -0.11 -22.55
N ARG A 354 12.90 -0.77 -23.49
CA ARG A 354 12.50 -0.84 -24.89
C ARG A 354 12.21 -2.28 -25.27
N GLY A 355 11.04 -2.54 -25.86
CA GLY A 355 10.69 -3.87 -26.35
C GLY A 355 11.70 -4.41 -27.38
N GLY A 356 11.85 -5.74 -27.35
CA GLY A 356 12.56 -6.50 -28.38
C GLY A 356 11.65 -6.78 -29.58
N ASP A 357 12.16 -7.53 -30.56
CA ASP A 357 11.36 -7.95 -31.71
C ASP A 357 10.32 -9.00 -31.28
N ASN A 358 10.71 -9.91 -30.38
CA ASN A 358 9.86 -10.93 -29.76
C ASN A 358 10.21 -11.07 -28.27
N LEU A 359 9.28 -11.64 -27.48
CA LEU A 359 9.51 -12.00 -26.08
C LEU A 359 9.64 -13.52 -25.94
N ALA A 360 10.69 -13.99 -25.25
CA ALA A 360 10.85 -15.38 -24.88
C ALA A 360 10.26 -15.63 -23.48
N GLY A 361 9.70 -16.82 -23.28
CA GLY A 361 9.34 -17.29 -21.95
C GLY A 361 10.57 -17.59 -21.08
N ILE A 362 10.39 -17.58 -19.76
CA ILE A 362 11.46 -17.76 -18.77
C ILE A 362 11.04 -18.76 -17.69
N ASP A 363 12.01 -19.39 -17.03
CA ASP A 363 11.78 -20.19 -15.81
C ASP A 363 12.29 -19.37 -14.62
N VAL A 364 11.37 -18.94 -13.73
CA VAL A 364 11.73 -17.97 -12.69
C VAL A 364 11.03 -18.19 -11.36
N ASP A 365 11.82 -18.16 -10.31
CA ASP A 365 11.33 -18.15 -8.94
C ASP A 365 10.87 -16.75 -8.50
N MET A 366 9.56 -16.62 -8.28
CA MET A 366 8.90 -15.38 -7.89
C MET A 366 8.65 -15.25 -6.38
N ARG A 367 9.18 -16.15 -5.53
CA ARG A 367 8.93 -16.15 -4.07
C ARG A 367 9.26 -14.81 -3.39
N GLU A 368 10.34 -14.16 -3.82
CA GLU A 368 10.79 -12.89 -3.24
C GLU A 368 10.02 -11.67 -3.78
N VAL A 369 9.41 -11.80 -4.96
CA VAL A 369 8.80 -10.69 -5.71
C VAL A 369 7.37 -11.02 -6.15
N GLY A 370 6.64 -11.75 -5.30
CA GLY A 370 5.31 -12.27 -5.61
C GLY A 370 4.29 -11.21 -6.05
N GLU A 371 4.48 -9.95 -5.67
CA GLU A 371 3.64 -8.83 -6.13
C GLU A 371 3.78 -8.51 -7.62
N LEU A 372 4.86 -8.94 -8.27
CA LEU A 372 5.09 -8.76 -9.70
C LEU A 372 4.43 -9.86 -10.55
N VAL A 373 3.96 -10.95 -9.93
CA VAL A 373 3.38 -12.10 -10.63
C VAL A 373 2.21 -11.73 -11.55
N PRO A 374 1.23 -10.88 -11.15
CA PRO A 374 0.13 -10.52 -12.05
C PRO A 374 0.62 -9.83 -13.33
N THR A 375 1.61 -8.95 -13.21
CA THR A 375 2.18 -8.23 -14.36
C THR A 375 3.02 -9.17 -15.23
N LEU A 376 3.87 -10.01 -14.63
CA LEU A 376 4.68 -10.98 -15.37
C LEU A 376 3.79 -12.00 -16.11
N ALA A 377 2.72 -12.48 -15.46
CA ALA A 377 1.78 -13.41 -16.08
C ALA A 377 1.12 -12.80 -17.33
N ALA A 378 0.76 -11.51 -17.29
CA ALA A 378 0.22 -10.81 -18.45
C ALA A 378 1.24 -10.71 -19.61
N VAL A 379 2.52 -10.51 -19.29
CA VAL A 379 3.61 -10.51 -20.28
C VAL A 379 3.84 -11.92 -20.84
N ALA A 380 3.84 -12.94 -19.98
CA ALA A 380 4.10 -14.33 -20.35
C ALA A 380 3.09 -14.90 -21.35
N VAL A 381 1.82 -14.49 -21.27
CA VAL A 381 0.78 -14.89 -22.25
C VAL A 381 1.09 -14.39 -23.67
N LEU A 382 1.96 -13.38 -23.80
CA LEU A 382 2.38 -12.79 -25.07
C LEU A 382 3.80 -13.23 -25.49
N ALA A 383 4.41 -14.19 -24.78
CA ALA A 383 5.71 -14.72 -25.12
C ALA A 383 5.62 -15.89 -26.12
N ASP A 384 6.67 -16.07 -26.94
CA ASP A 384 6.77 -17.10 -27.97
C ASP A 384 7.06 -18.51 -27.42
N SER A 385 7.41 -18.61 -26.14
CA SER A 385 7.70 -19.88 -25.47
C SER A 385 7.11 -19.91 -24.05
N PRO A 386 6.94 -21.11 -23.45
CA PRO A 386 6.40 -21.24 -22.11
C PRO A 386 7.21 -20.48 -21.05
N THR A 387 6.50 -19.95 -20.06
CA THR A 387 7.05 -19.37 -18.83
C THR A 387 6.62 -20.23 -17.65
N THR A 388 7.53 -20.54 -16.72
CA THR A 388 7.29 -21.35 -15.52
C THR A 388 7.61 -20.62 -14.23
#